data_AF-A0A952C395-F1
#
_entry.id   AF-A0A952C395-F1
#
_cell.length_a   1.000
_cell.length_b   1.000
_cell.length_c   1.000
_cell.angle_alpha   90.00
_cell.angle_beta   90.00
_cell.angle_gamma   90.00
#
_symmetry.space_group_name_H-M   'P 1'
#
loop_
_entity.id
_entity.type
_entity.pdbx_description
1 polymer ?
#
loop_
_entity_poly.entity_id
_entity_poly.type
_entity_poly.pdbx_seq_one_letter_code
_entity_poly.pdbx_strand_id
1 'polypeptide(L)'
;INTDIKGALCSPTPSRLGVLGGDACGFPNGRRLADDIVEIELLAVAGAAYQVLDGRDGSFQFDAALINVLTDGVNKNDMPFRNTFPYVAQAQSGQAHWHMNPYYGVLLPWIQKTGHFFNANPLTGLLPVPLVVVSFLLRRRRRQMPH
;
A
#
# COMPACT_ATOMS: atom_id res chain seq x y z
N ILE A 1 -10.41 18.75 23.73
CA ILE A 1 -11.79 18.38 24.09
C ILE A 1 -11.71 17.07 24.88
N ASN A 2 -12.34 16.96 26.05
CA ASN A 2 -12.38 15.73 26.84
C ASN A 2 -13.83 15.27 26.85
N THR A 3 -14.07 13.99 26.58
CA THR A 3 -15.43 13.44 26.40
C THR A 3 -16.10 13.05 27.71
N ASP A 4 -15.43 13.24 28.86
CA ASP A 4 -15.87 12.78 30.20
C ASP A 4 -16.12 11.26 30.31
N ILE A 5 -15.82 10.51 29.24
CA ILE A 5 -15.79 9.04 29.25
C ILE A 5 -14.68 8.60 30.21
N LYS A 6 -15.04 7.77 31.19
CA LYS A 6 -14.10 7.31 32.21
C LYS A 6 -13.04 6.38 31.60
N GLY A 7 -11.78 6.64 31.93
CA GLY A 7 -10.62 5.81 31.53
C GLY A 7 -10.61 4.39 32.12
N ALA A 8 -11.62 3.99 32.91
CA ALA A 8 -11.79 2.59 33.27
C ALA A 8 -12.14 1.71 32.05
N LEU A 9 -12.63 2.32 30.96
CA LEU A 9 -13.02 1.65 29.71
C LEU A 9 -11.88 1.56 28.68
N CYS A 10 -10.64 1.53 29.15
CA CYS A 10 -9.50 1.39 28.25
C CYS A 10 -9.34 -0.07 27.81
N SER A 11 -9.22 -0.27 26.50
CA SER A 11 -9.06 -1.61 25.94
C SER A 11 -7.61 -2.10 26.13
N PRO A 12 -7.39 -3.36 26.54
CA PRO A 12 -6.04 -3.94 26.58
C PRO A 12 -5.45 -4.12 25.18
N THR A 13 -6.30 -4.16 24.15
CA THR A 13 -5.89 -4.16 22.74
C THR A 13 -6.18 -2.78 22.15
N PRO A 14 -5.14 -1.99 21.82
CA PRO A 14 -5.31 -0.66 21.23
C PRO A 14 -6.16 -0.69 19.96
N SER A 15 -7.18 0.16 19.91
CA SER A 15 -7.99 0.35 18.71
C SER A 15 -7.56 1.58 17.93
N ARG A 16 -7.40 1.46 16.60
CA ARG A 16 -7.10 2.58 15.70
C ARG A 16 -8.17 3.67 15.77
N LEU A 17 -9.42 3.28 16.00
CA LEU A 17 -10.58 4.18 16.06
C LEU A 17 -10.83 4.77 17.46
N GLY A 18 -9.91 4.57 18.42
CA GLY A 18 -10.00 5.12 19.76
C GLY A 18 -11.36 4.86 20.41
N VAL A 19 -12.02 5.92 20.88
CA VAL A 19 -13.33 5.85 21.53
C VAL A 19 -14.41 5.22 20.63
N LEU A 20 -14.40 5.47 19.31
CA LEU A 20 -15.36 4.85 18.37
C LEU A 20 -15.13 3.35 18.22
N GLY A 21 -13.90 2.90 18.46
CA GLY A 21 -13.52 1.50 18.52
C GLY A 21 -13.62 0.86 19.91
N GLY A 22 -14.25 1.54 20.88
CA GLY A 22 -14.42 1.05 22.25
C GLY A 22 -13.20 1.21 23.16
N ASP A 23 -12.21 2.01 22.77
CA ASP A 23 -10.99 2.25 23.55
C ASP A 23 -10.95 3.68 24.10
N ALA A 24 -11.37 3.85 25.36
CA ALA A 24 -11.46 5.16 26.00
C ALA A 24 -10.11 5.84 26.26
N CYS A 25 -8.99 5.11 26.17
CA CYS A 25 -7.65 5.67 26.33
C CYS A 25 -7.06 6.16 24.99
N GLY A 26 -7.76 5.99 23.86
CA GLY A 26 -7.39 6.56 22.57
C GLY A 26 -7.95 7.99 22.39
N PHE A 27 -7.86 8.52 21.17
CA PHE A 27 -8.52 9.78 20.82
C PHE A 27 -10.03 9.74 21.13
N PRO A 28 -10.62 10.80 21.72
CA PRO A 28 -10.04 12.13 22.02
C PRO A 28 -9.48 12.33 23.44
N ASN A 29 -9.66 11.38 24.36
CA ASN A 29 -9.21 11.53 25.76
C ASN A 29 -7.70 11.31 25.93
N GLY A 30 -7.07 10.60 24.98
CA GLY A 30 -5.63 10.51 24.78
C GLY A 30 -5.28 10.73 23.30
N ARG A 31 -4.00 10.59 22.93
CA ARG A 31 -3.57 10.49 21.53
C ARG A 31 -2.40 9.54 21.43
N ARG A 32 -2.60 8.39 20.77
CA ARG A 32 -1.53 7.44 20.46
C ARG A 32 -1.07 7.62 19.03
N LEU A 33 0.15 7.18 18.74
CA LEU A 33 0.69 7.22 17.38
C LEU A 33 -0.08 6.33 16.40
N ALA A 34 -0.77 5.31 16.90
CA ALA A 34 -1.56 4.37 16.11
C ALA A 34 -3.04 4.78 15.94
N ASP A 35 -3.48 5.88 16.56
CA ASP A 35 -4.86 6.35 16.43
C ASP A 35 -5.02 7.06 15.08
N ASP A 36 -6.07 6.70 14.34
CA ASP A 36 -6.40 7.33 13.05
C ASP A 36 -7.40 8.46 13.26
N ILE A 37 -6.84 9.63 13.47
CA ILE A 37 -7.62 10.77 13.93
C ILE A 37 -8.40 11.38 12.79
N VAL A 38 -7.93 11.25 11.55
CA VAL A 38 -8.66 11.72 10.38
C VAL A 38 -9.94 10.89 10.23
N GLU A 39 -9.83 9.55 10.31
CA GLU A 39 -11.02 8.69 10.22
C GLU A 39 -11.95 8.89 11.42
N ILE A 40 -11.43 8.99 12.64
CA ILE A 40 -12.27 9.22 13.83
C ILE A 40 -13.03 10.55 13.73
N GLU A 41 -12.36 11.63 13.32
CA GLU A 41 -12.99 12.94 13.19
C GLU A 41 -14.04 12.95 12.07
N LEU A 42 -13.74 12.30 10.94
CA LEU A 42 -14.68 12.20 9.83
C LEU A 42 -15.94 11.43 10.23
N LEU A 43 -15.79 10.31 10.93
CA LEU A 43 -16.91 9.54 11.47
C LEU A 43 -17.65 10.30 12.58
N ALA A 44 -16.94 11.03 13.44
CA ALA A 44 -17.55 11.85 14.47
C ALA A 44 -18.44 12.94 13.89
N VAL A 45 -17.99 13.63 12.83
CA VAL A 45 -18.78 14.63 12.11
C VAL A 45 -20.00 14.01 11.42
N ALA A 46 -19.87 12.79 10.90
CA ALA A 46 -20.99 12.03 10.35
C ALA A 46 -21.97 11.48 11.42
N GLY A 47 -21.68 11.70 12.70
CA GLY A 47 -22.55 11.34 13.81
C GLY A 47 -22.23 9.99 14.46
N ALA A 48 -21.16 9.29 14.07
CA ALA A 48 -20.77 8.02 14.72
C ALA A 48 -20.47 8.18 16.21
N ALA A 49 -19.96 9.36 16.60
CA ALA A 49 -19.69 9.70 18.00
C ALA A 49 -20.95 10.07 18.79
N TYR A 50 -22.09 10.33 18.12
CA TYR A 50 -23.30 10.83 18.77
C TYR A 50 -23.80 9.85 19.83
N GLN A 51 -23.95 8.57 19.48
CA GLN A 51 -24.38 7.51 20.39
C GLN A 51 -23.44 7.31 21.58
N VAL A 52 -22.16 7.66 21.43
CA VAL A 52 -21.13 7.49 22.46
C VAL A 52 -21.08 8.69 23.41
N LEU A 53 -21.44 9.89 22.94
CA LEU A 53 -21.28 11.15 23.67
C LEU A 53 -22.59 11.71 24.21
N ASP A 54 -23.69 11.57 23.48
CA ASP A 54 -24.96 12.19 23.82
C ASP A 54 -26.14 11.33 23.33
N GLY A 55 -26.90 10.75 24.27
CA GLY A 55 -28.11 9.97 23.97
C GLY A 55 -29.38 10.81 23.87
N ARG A 56 -29.28 12.15 23.82
CA ARG A 56 -30.45 13.05 23.83
C ARG A 56 -31.40 12.84 22.65
N ASP A 57 -30.88 12.51 21.48
CA ASP A 57 -31.69 12.08 20.34
C ASP A 57 -31.53 10.58 20.09
N GLY A 58 -32.34 9.79 20.80
CA GLY A 58 -32.40 8.34 20.61
C GLY A 58 -32.96 7.91 19.25
N SER A 59 -33.49 8.83 18.44
CA SER A 59 -33.96 8.54 17.09
C SER A 59 -32.84 8.57 16.06
N PHE A 60 -31.74 9.25 16.35
CA PHE A 60 -30.59 9.29 15.47
C PHE A 60 -29.85 7.94 15.48
N GLN A 61 -29.83 7.31 14.31
CA GLN A 61 -29.09 6.08 14.07
C GLN A 61 -28.00 6.36 13.04
N PHE A 62 -26.75 6.17 13.47
CA PHE A 62 -25.62 6.27 12.56
C PHE A 62 -25.68 5.13 11.53
N ASP A 63 -25.53 5.46 10.25
CA ASP A 63 -25.47 4.47 9.18
C ASP A 63 -24.09 3.81 9.15
N ALA A 64 -24.02 2.54 9.55
CA ALA A 64 -22.79 1.76 9.54
C ALA A 64 -22.15 1.62 8.14
N ALA A 65 -22.91 1.81 7.05
CA ALA A 65 -22.36 1.80 5.70
C ALA A 65 -21.35 2.94 5.49
N LEU A 66 -21.49 4.05 6.24
CA LEU A 66 -20.58 5.19 6.14
C LEU A 66 -19.18 4.89 6.68
N ILE A 67 -18.99 3.86 7.51
CA ILE A 67 -17.66 3.52 8.05
C ILE A 67 -16.66 3.23 6.92
N ASN A 68 -17.09 2.51 5.89
CA ASN A 68 -16.23 2.14 4.76
C ASN A 68 -16.13 3.24 3.70
N VAL A 69 -16.99 4.27 3.77
CA VAL A 69 -17.02 5.39 2.82
C VAL A 69 -16.21 6.57 3.37
N LEU A 70 -16.30 6.80 4.67
CA LEU A 70 -15.68 7.89 5.41
C LEU A 70 -14.34 7.44 5.99
N THR A 71 -13.43 7.08 5.09
CA THR A 71 -12.04 6.73 5.42
C THR A 71 -11.11 7.44 4.45
N ASP A 72 -9.89 7.77 4.88
CA ASP A 72 -8.83 8.27 4.00
C ASP A 72 -8.07 7.14 3.28
N GLY A 73 -8.39 5.88 3.62
CA GLY A 73 -7.77 4.68 3.08
C GLY A 73 -6.42 4.32 3.71
N VAL A 74 -5.93 5.09 4.70
CA VAL A 74 -4.60 4.95 5.29
C VAL A 74 -4.69 4.35 6.69
N ASN A 75 -4.98 3.04 6.74
CA ASN A 75 -5.20 2.34 8.01
C ASN A 75 -3.92 1.98 8.80
N LYS A 76 -2.74 2.12 8.19
CA LYS A 76 -1.46 1.75 8.81
C LYS A 76 -0.32 2.56 8.24
N ASN A 77 0.72 2.76 9.05
CA ASN A 77 1.96 3.34 8.58
C ASN A 77 2.70 2.37 7.63
N ASP A 78 3.49 2.91 6.70
CA ASP A 78 4.29 2.13 5.75
C ASP A 78 5.29 1.20 6.45
N MET A 79 5.78 1.64 7.61
CA MET A 79 6.73 0.93 8.46
C MET A 79 6.18 0.80 9.88
N PRO A 80 6.43 -0.32 10.58
CA PRO A 80 5.95 -0.51 11.95
C PRO A 80 6.59 0.50 12.92
N PHE A 81 5.89 0.77 14.02
CA PHE A 81 6.46 1.54 15.13
C PHE A 81 7.63 0.80 15.78
N ARG A 82 8.59 1.57 16.28
CA ARG A 82 9.74 1.04 17.02
C ARG A 82 9.34 0.83 18.47
N ASN A 83 9.94 -0.16 19.14
CA ASN A 83 9.70 -0.41 20.57
C ASN A 83 10.53 0.50 21.49
N THR A 84 11.43 1.30 20.93
CA THR A 84 12.29 2.23 21.65
C THR A 84 12.21 3.61 21.02
N PHE A 85 12.46 4.63 21.85
CA PHE A 85 12.49 6.00 21.39
C PHE A 85 13.60 6.23 20.35
N PRO A 86 13.33 6.95 19.25
CA PRO A 86 12.04 7.47 18.80
C PRO A 86 11.12 6.38 18.24
N TYR A 87 9.85 6.37 18.67
CA TYR A 87 8.88 5.31 18.37
C TYR A 87 8.39 5.31 16.91
N VAL A 88 8.58 6.40 16.17
CA VAL A 88 8.24 6.50 14.74
C VAL A 88 9.35 5.86 13.90
N ALA A 89 8.97 5.25 12.78
CA ALA A 89 9.91 4.71 11.82
C ALA A 89 10.86 5.79 11.28
N GLN A 90 12.06 5.38 10.85
CA GLN A 90 12.98 6.29 10.19
C GLN A 90 12.42 6.77 8.85
N ALA A 91 12.80 7.98 8.46
CA ALA A 91 12.45 8.51 7.14
C ALA A 91 12.98 7.59 6.04
N GLN A 92 12.21 7.45 4.96
CA GLN A 92 12.65 6.76 3.75
C GLN A 92 13.90 7.46 3.18
N SER A 93 14.88 6.68 2.72
CA SER A 93 16.07 7.25 2.07
C SER A 93 15.68 7.87 0.72
N GLY A 94 16.06 9.13 0.51
CA GLY A 94 15.81 9.82 -0.76
C GLY A 94 16.54 9.19 -1.96
N GLN A 95 17.63 8.46 -1.71
CA GLN A 95 18.46 7.82 -2.73
C GLN A 95 17.99 6.42 -3.14
N ALA A 96 17.04 5.84 -2.40
CA ALA A 96 16.52 4.49 -2.66
C ALA A 96 15.27 4.47 -3.58
N HIS A 97 14.80 5.64 -4.04
CA HIS A 97 13.73 5.70 -5.02
C HIS A 97 14.32 5.56 -6.44
N TRP A 98 13.64 4.79 -7.29
CA TRP A 98 13.92 4.70 -8.71
C TRP A 98 12.72 5.31 -9.45
N HIS A 99 12.94 6.35 -10.25
CA HIS A 99 11.90 6.86 -11.14
C HIS A 99 11.87 6.01 -12.41
N MET A 100 10.77 5.29 -12.66
CA MET A 100 10.46 4.82 -14.02
C MET A 100 10.20 6.04 -14.89
N ASN A 101 11.08 6.28 -15.84
CA ASN A 101 10.82 7.27 -16.86
C ASN A 101 9.71 6.72 -17.78
N PRO A 102 8.53 7.36 -17.89
CA PRO A 102 7.42 6.81 -18.67
C PRO A 102 7.72 6.63 -20.17
N TYR A 103 8.86 7.15 -20.67
CA TYR A 103 9.29 6.98 -22.06
C TYR A 103 9.61 5.54 -22.48
N TYR A 104 9.77 4.58 -21.55
CA TYR A 104 9.96 3.17 -21.91
C TYR A 104 8.71 2.52 -22.52
N GLY A 105 7.51 3.10 -22.34
CA GLY A 105 6.28 2.66 -23.00
C GLY A 105 6.00 3.32 -24.37
N VAL A 106 6.69 4.41 -24.70
CA VAL A 106 6.41 5.24 -25.89
C VAL A 106 7.44 5.01 -27.01
N LEU A 107 8.68 4.62 -26.67
CA LEU A 107 9.77 4.47 -27.65
C LEU A 107 9.94 3.07 -28.25
N LEU A 108 9.25 2.04 -27.74
CA LEU A 108 9.31 0.67 -28.28
C LEU A 108 7.99 0.06 -28.85
N PRO A 109 7.02 0.82 -29.40
CA PRO A 109 5.98 0.21 -30.25
C PRO A 109 6.41 -0.13 -31.70
N TRP A 110 7.66 0.15 -32.11
CA TRP A 110 8.10 -0.08 -33.50
C TRP A 110 9.09 -1.25 -33.70
N ILE A 111 9.69 -1.78 -32.63
CA ILE A 111 10.59 -2.96 -32.71
C ILE A 111 9.87 -4.28 -32.34
N GLN A 112 8.62 -4.25 -31.87
CA GLN A 112 7.81 -5.46 -31.68
C GLN A 112 6.84 -5.76 -32.84
N LYS A 113 6.67 -4.84 -33.81
CA LYS A 113 5.65 -4.99 -34.87
C LYS A 113 6.11 -5.78 -36.11
N THR A 114 7.37 -6.25 -36.18
CA THR A 114 7.94 -6.99 -37.33
C THR A 114 8.35 -8.43 -37.02
N GLY A 115 7.79 -9.06 -35.99
CA GLY A 115 8.11 -10.45 -35.62
C GLY A 115 6.89 -11.31 -35.26
N HIS A 116 5.93 -11.48 -36.17
CA HIS A 116 4.86 -12.48 -36.06
C HIS A 116 5.35 -13.90 -36.40
N PHE A 117 6.21 -14.51 -35.57
CA PHE A 117 6.40 -15.98 -35.50
C PHE A 117 7.01 -16.24 -34.11
N PHE A 118 6.32 -16.68 -33.06
CA PHE A 118 5.56 -17.91 -32.91
C PHE A 118 4.53 -17.72 -31.77
N ASN A 119 3.29 -18.12 -32.04
CA ASN A 119 2.29 -18.35 -31.00
C ASN A 119 2.52 -19.76 -30.43
N ALA A 120 2.94 -19.88 -29.17
CA ALA A 120 2.89 -21.13 -28.44
C ALA A 120 1.72 -21.05 -27.43
N ASN A 121 0.59 -21.64 -27.80
CA ASN A 121 -0.53 -21.88 -26.90
C ASN A 121 -0.09 -22.84 -25.76
N PRO A 122 -0.53 -22.64 -24.51
CA PRO A 122 0.02 -23.34 -23.34
C PRO A 122 -0.57 -24.74 -23.09
N LEU A 123 -0.98 -25.50 -24.12
CA LEU A 123 -1.74 -26.76 -23.94
C LEU A 123 -1.14 -28.03 -24.56
N THR A 124 0.17 -28.08 -24.83
CA THR A 124 0.81 -29.38 -25.12
C THR A 124 2.22 -29.40 -24.52
N GLY A 125 2.42 -30.29 -23.54
CA GLY A 125 3.72 -30.52 -22.94
C GLY A 125 4.61 -31.36 -23.84
N LEU A 126 5.74 -30.79 -24.29
CA LEU A 126 6.93 -31.52 -24.70
C LEU A 126 8.17 -30.67 -24.34
N LEU A 127 9.10 -31.29 -23.62
CA LEU A 127 10.30 -30.69 -23.01
C LEU A 127 11.28 -30.13 -24.06
N PRO A 128 12.09 -29.09 -23.75
CA PRO A 128 13.15 -28.63 -24.64
C PRO A 128 14.43 -29.47 -24.48
N VAL A 129 15.04 -29.87 -25.59
CA VAL A 129 16.36 -30.55 -25.67
C VAL A 129 17.32 -29.67 -26.50
N PRO A 130 18.64 -29.63 -26.21
CA PRO A 130 19.41 -28.39 -26.17
C PRO A 130 20.37 -28.13 -27.34
N LEU A 131 20.71 -26.85 -27.49
CA LEU A 131 22.03 -26.25 -27.80
C LEU A 131 23.15 -27.19 -28.33
N VAL A 132 23.28 -27.34 -29.65
CA VAL A 132 24.50 -27.86 -30.31
C VAL A 132 24.68 -27.25 -31.72
N VAL A 133 25.74 -26.45 -31.86
CA VAL A 133 26.65 -26.29 -33.03
C VAL A 133 26.07 -25.93 -34.41
N VAL A 134 26.36 -24.71 -34.86
CA VAL A 134 26.77 -24.47 -36.26
C VAL A 134 27.91 -23.44 -36.28
N SER A 135 29.15 -23.93 -36.14
CA SER A 135 30.35 -23.29 -36.70
C SER A 135 30.81 -24.17 -37.84
N PHE A 136 30.45 -23.88 -39.09
CA PHE A 136 31.15 -24.34 -40.30
C PHE A 136 30.45 -23.82 -41.57
N LEU A 137 30.66 -22.53 -41.92
CA LEU A 137 30.84 -22.08 -43.30
C LEU A 137 31.01 -20.55 -43.33
N LEU A 138 32.25 -20.06 -43.24
CA LEU A 138 32.74 -18.96 -44.09
C LEU A 138 34.24 -18.75 -43.81
N ARG A 139 35.02 -19.82 -44.01
CA ARG A 139 36.46 -19.72 -44.26
C ARG A 139 36.66 -19.50 -45.75
N ARG A 140 36.70 -18.24 -46.21
CA ARG A 140 37.60 -17.86 -47.31
C ARG A 140 37.74 -16.35 -47.47
N ARG A 141 39.01 -15.92 -47.36
CA ARG A 141 39.68 -14.83 -48.12
C ARG A 141 39.30 -13.40 -47.67
N ARG A 142 40.20 -12.50 -47.26
CA ARG A 142 41.67 -12.29 -47.44
C ARG A 142 42.14 -11.38 -46.28
N ARG A 143 43.33 -11.62 -45.68
CA ARG A 143 44.58 -10.80 -45.77
C ARG A 143 44.34 -9.30 -45.53
N GLN A 144 45.08 -8.53 -44.73
CA GLN A 144 46.36 -8.62 -44.00
C GLN A 144 46.43 -7.34 -43.12
N MET A 145 47.19 -7.37 -42.02
CA MET A 145 47.61 -6.23 -41.16
C MET A 145 48.59 -5.26 -41.92
N PRO A 146 49.26 -4.20 -41.36
CA PRO A 146 49.39 -3.81 -39.93
C PRO A 146 49.55 -2.30 -39.58
N HIS A 147 49.68 -2.09 -38.25
CA HIS A 147 50.29 -1.02 -37.44
C HIS A 147 49.73 0.40 -37.46
#